data_AF-A0A534PBN4-F1
#
_entry.id   AF-A0A534PBN4-F1
#
_cell.length_a   1.000
_cell.length_b   1.000
_cell.length_c   1.000
_cell.angle_alpha   90.00
_cell.angle_beta   90.00
_cell.angle_gamma   90.00
#
_symmetry.space_group_name_H-M   'P 1'
#
loop_
_entity.id
_entity.type
_entity.pdbx_description
1 polymer ?
#
loop_
_entity_poly.entity_id
_entity_poly.type
_entity_poly.pdbx_seq_one_letter_code
_entity_poly.pdbx_strand_id
1 'polypeptide(L)'
;MELRGTCRLRFGLVAALLVVICGAGALAQTKAPRRPNLLFILTDQQRRDTLGAYGNSVIRTPNLDALARSSVVFERCYVTQPVCTPSRASIMTGLYPHSHGSWHN
;
A
#
# COMPACT_ATOMS: atom_id res chain seq x y z
N MET A 1 38.71 47.97 -46.44
CA MET A 1 39.29 46.91 -45.58
C MET A 1 38.73 47.08 -44.18
N GLU A 2 37.44 46.77 -44.02
CA GLU A 2 36.94 45.55 -43.34
C GLU A 2 37.08 45.59 -41.81
N LEU A 3 36.11 46.24 -41.17
CA LEU A 3 35.83 46.11 -39.74
C LEU A 3 34.32 46.02 -39.54
N ARG A 4 33.69 44.90 -39.96
CA ARG A 4 32.31 44.53 -39.59
C ARG A 4 32.18 43.00 -39.61
N GLY A 5 31.76 42.37 -38.50
CA GLY A 5 31.10 41.07 -38.63
C GLY A 5 31.03 40.10 -37.45
N THR A 6 31.99 40.01 -36.53
CA THR A 6 32.15 38.75 -35.76
C THR A 6 31.64 38.73 -34.32
N CYS A 7 31.20 39.85 -33.73
CA CYS A 7 30.93 39.87 -32.27
C CYS A 7 29.49 39.50 -31.86
N ARG A 8 28.50 39.51 -32.79
CA ARG A 8 27.09 39.26 -32.44
C ARG A 8 26.64 37.79 -32.50
N LEU A 9 27.36 36.93 -33.22
CA LEU A 9 26.88 35.56 -33.52
C LEU A 9 27.29 34.52 -32.45
N ARG A 10 28.36 34.79 -31.67
CA ARG A 10 28.85 33.86 -30.64
C ARG A 10 28.01 33.87 -29.35
N PHE A 11 27.37 34.99 -29.02
CA PHE A 11 26.51 35.09 -27.83
C PHE A 11 25.16 34.38 -27.99
N GLY A 12 24.59 34.36 -29.20
CA GLY A 12 23.29 33.71 -29.46
C GLY A 12 23.33 32.18 -29.38
N LEU A 13 24.43 31.57 -29.85
CA LEU A 13 24.61 30.10 -29.84
C LEU A 13 24.82 29.55 -28.42
N VAL A 14 25.53 30.28 -27.55
CA VAL A 14 25.74 29.87 -26.15
C VAL A 14 24.46 29.99 -25.34
N ALA A 15 23.65 31.04 -25.58
CA ALA A 15 22.36 31.21 -24.93
C ALA A 15 21.33 30.13 -25.35
N ALA A 16 21.31 29.75 -26.63
CA ALA A 16 20.43 28.69 -27.12
C ALA A 16 20.81 27.30 -26.57
N LEU A 17 22.11 27.02 -26.40
CA LEU A 17 22.59 25.74 -25.85
C LEU A 17 22.24 25.60 -24.34
N LEU A 18 22.30 26.71 -23.59
CA LEU A 18 21.93 26.76 -22.16
C LEU A 18 20.44 26.50 -21.92
N VAL A 19 19.56 26.98 -22.80
CA VAL A 19 18.11 26.74 -22.71
C VAL A 19 17.76 25.27 -22.97
N VAL A 20 18.47 24.61 -23.89
CA VAL A 20 18.28 23.17 -24.18
C VAL A 20 18.76 22.29 -23.03
N ILE A 21 19.88 22.64 -22.38
CA ILE A 21 20.41 21.90 -21.22
C ILE A 21 19.48 22.05 -20.00
N CYS A 22 18.87 23.21 -19.82
CA CYS A 22 17.93 23.45 -18.71
C CYS A 22 16.54 22.83 -18.94
N GLY A 23 16.10 22.69 -20.21
CA GLY A 23 14.81 22.10 -20.57
C GLY A 23 14.71 20.58 -20.37
N ALA A 24 15.83 19.85 -20.33
CA ALA A 24 15.84 18.41 -20.14
C ALA A 24 15.59 17.96 -18.68
N GLY A 25 15.74 18.87 -17.71
CA GLY A 25 15.55 18.57 -16.28
C GLY A 25 14.09 18.54 -15.79
N ALA A 26 13.14 18.98 -16.62
CA ALA A 26 11.74 19.16 -16.21
C ALA A 26 10.83 17.93 -16.49
N LEU A 27 11.34 16.87 -17.13
CA LEU A 27 10.55 15.71 -17.55
C LEU A 27 10.76 14.49 -16.66
N ALA A 28 10.71 14.65 -15.34
CA ALA A 28 10.63 13.51 -14.43
C ALA A 28 9.90 13.90 -13.13
N GLN A 29 8.70 14.47 -13.25
CA GLN A 29 7.80 14.57 -12.12
C GLN A 29 7.22 13.18 -11.84
N THR A 30 7.95 12.36 -11.09
CA THR A 30 7.45 11.09 -10.57
C THR A 30 6.28 11.40 -9.65
N LYS A 31 5.06 11.08 -10.10
CA LYS A 31 3.85 11.15 -9.28
C LYS A 31 4.12 10.41 -7.98
N ALA A 32 4.08 11.10 -6.85
CA ALA A 32 4.29 10.51 -5.54
C ALA A 32 3.39 9.26 -5.42
N PRO A 33 3.92 8.11 -4.98
CA PRO A 33 3.14 6.89 -4.89
C PRO A 33 1.90 7.18 -4.04
N ARG A 34 0.72 6.93 -4.61
CA ARG A 34 -0.54 7.14 -3.88
C ARG A 34 -0.52 6.21 -2.68
N ARG A 35 -0.70 6.79 -1.49
CA ARG A 35 -0.88 6.01 -0.26
C ARG A 35 -2.14 5.15 -0.44
N PRO A 36 -2.04 3.81 -0.33
CA PRO A 36 -3.21 2.95 -0.43
C PRO A 36 -4.12 3.18 0.78
N ASN A 37 -5.42 2.99 0.59
CA ASN A 37 -6.37 2.94 1.70
C ASN A 37 -6.35 1.55 2.32
N LEU A 38 -6.47 1.47 3.65
CA LEU A 38 -6.55 0.20 4.37
C LEU A 38 -8.00 -0.02 4.83
N LEU A 39 -8.63 -1.12 4.41
CA LEU A 39 -9.93 -1.57 4.90
C LEU A 39 -9.73 -2.82 5.76
N PHE A 40 -10.00 -2.70 7.05
CA PHE A 40 -9.92 -3.81 8.01
C PHE A 40 -11.33 -4.30 8.37
N ILE A 41 -11.65 -5.54 7.98
CA ILE A 41 -12.94 -6.19 8.26
C ILE A 41 -12.69 -7.34 9.22
N LEU A 42 -13.39 -7.34 10.36
CA LEU A 42 -13.29 -8.37 11.39
C LEU A 42 -14.68 -8.78 11.87
N THR A 43 -15.01 -10.05 11.69
CA THR A 43 -16.24 -10.69 12.17
C THR A 43 -16.02 -11.24 13.58
N ASP A 44 -17.01 -11.10 14.48
CA ASP A 44 -16.96 -11.74 15.80
C ASP A 44 -17.41 -13.21 15.73
N GLN A 45 -16.84 -14.08 16.57
CA GLN A 45 -17.13 -15.52 16.67
C GLN A 45 -17.08 -16.32 15.36
N GLN A 46 -16.41 -15.84 14.31
CA GLN A 46 -16.34 -16.60 13.06
C GLN A 46 -15.30 -17.71 13.13
N ARG A 47 -15.77 -18.96 13.02
CA ARG A 47 -14.88 -20.12 12.92
C ARG A 47 -14.30 -20.23 11.50
N ARG A 48 -13.06 -20.75 11.40
CA ARG A 48 -12.37 -20.94 10.12
C ARG A 48 -13.15 -21.78 9.12
N ASP A 49 -13.76 -22.87 9.58
CA ASP A 49 -14.42 -23.84 8.70
C ASP A 49 -15.80 -23.39 8.23
N THR A 50 -16.24 -22.17 8.51
CA THR A 50 -17.53 -21.65 7.99
C THR A 50 -17.43 -21.02 6.61
N LEU A 51 -16.22 -20.87 6.06
CA LEU A 51 -16.00 -20.26 4.75
C LEU A 51 -15.76 -21.32 3.67
N GLY A 52 -16.32 -21.11 2.48
CA GLY A 52 -16.05 -21.91 1.29
C GLY A 52 -14.56 -21.89 0.90
N ALA A 53 -13.89 -20.75 1.10
CA ALA A 53 -12.43 -20.61 0.93
C ALA A 53 -11.59 -21.62 1.74
N TYR A 54 -12.13 -22.18 2.82
CA TYR A 54 -11.48 -23.19 3.66
C TYR A 54 -12.04 -24.61 3.45
N GLY A 55 -12.82 -24.83 2.38
CA GLY A 55 -13.33 -26.15 1.98
C GLY A 55 -14.76 -26.46 2.46
N ASN A 56 -15.51 -25.49 3.00
CA ASN A 56 -16.90 -25.73 3.40
C ASN A 56 -17.83 -25.80 2.16
N SER A 57 -18.56 -26.90 2.01
CA SER A 57 -19.52 -27.10 0.92
C SER A 57 -20.99 -26.85 1.29
N VAL A 58 -21.28 -26.62 2.57
CA VAL A 58 -22.64 -26.46 3.12
C VAL A 58 -23.00 -24.98 3.28
N ILE A 59 -22.09 -24.19 3.88
CA ILE A 59 -22.30 -22.77 4.15
C ILE A 59 -21.91 -21.97 2.90
N ARG A 60 -22.79 -21.06 2.46
CA ARG A 60 -22.59 -20.27 1.24
C ARG A 60 -22.02 -18.89 1.57
N THR A 61 -20.79 -18.63 1.16
CA THR A 61 -20.07 -17.36 1.41
C THR A 61 -19.58 -16.70 0.11
N PRO A 62 -20.45 -16.50 -0.91
CA PRO A 62 -20.03 -16.20 -2.28
C PRO A 62 -19.16 -14.95 -2.43
N ASN A 63 -19.42 -13.91 -1.63
CA ASN A 63 -18.64 -12.66 -1.67
C ASN A 63 -17.23 -12.82 -1.05
N LEU A 64 -17.13 -13.55 0.07
CA LEU A 64 -15.84 -13.83 0.71
C LEU A 64 -15.03 -14.83 -0.11
N ASP A 65 -15.69 -15.81 -0.71
CA ASP A 65 -15.03 -16.78 -1.61
C ASP A 65 -14.53 -16.09 -2.88
N ALA A 66 -15.28 -15.10 -3.40
CA ALA A 66 -14.82 -14.27 -4.52
C ALA A 66 -13.60 -13.43 -4.15
N LEU A 67 -13.60 -12.82 -2.96
CA LEU A 67 -12.46 -12.08 -2.44
C LEU A 67 -11.23 -13.00 -2.27
N ALA A 68 -11.43 -14.21 -1.72
CA ALA A 68 -10.36 -15.18 -1.50
C ALA A 68 -9.65 -15.59 -2.80
N ARG A 69 -10.36 -15.73 -3.92
CA ARG A 69 -9.77 -16.12 -5.23
C ARG A 69 -8.75 -15.11 -5.76
N SER A 70 -8.84 -13.84 -5.37
CA SER A 70 -7.90 -12.78 -5.77
C SER A 70 -7.01 -12.30 -4.62
N SER A 71 -6.98 -13.03 -3.51
CA SER A 71 -6.27 -12.64 -2.28
C SER A 71 -5.27 -13.69 -1.84
N VAL A 72 -4.39 -13.33 -0.92
CA VAL A 72 -3.58 -14.29 -0.18
C VAL A 72 -4.41 -14.79 1.00
N VAL A 73 -4.60 -16.12 1.07
CA VAL A 73 -5.35 -16.79 2.14
C VAL A 73 -4.36 -17.46 3.11
N PHE A 74 -4.54 -17.22 4.41
CA PHE A 74 -3.69 -17.77 5.45
C PHE A 74 -4.30 -19.06 6.02
N GLU A 75 -3.73 -20.22 5.67
CA GLU A 75 -4.23 -21.51 6.18
C GLU A 75 -4.09 -21.67 7.69
N ARG A 76 -3.09 -21.01 8.30
CA ARG A 76 -2.68 -21.15 9.71
C ARG A 76 -2.65 -19.80 10.43
N CYS A 77 -3.79 -19.13 10.50
CA CYS A 77 -3.98 -17.89 11.26
C CYS A 77 -4.55 -18.20 12.66
N TYR A 78 -3.90 -17.72 13.71
CA TYR A 78 -4.30 -17.98 15.10
C TYR A 78 -4.50 -16.68 15.87
N VAL A 79 -5.45 -16.69 16.81
CA VAL A 79 -5.63 -15.61 17.78
C VAL A 79 -4.66 -15.80 18.95
N THR A 80 -4.21 -14.69 19.54
CA THR A 80 -3.40 -14.70 20.76
C THR A 80 -4.21 -15.11 21.98
N GLN A 81 -5.52 -14.83 21.98
CA GLN A 81 -6.44 -15.17 23.07
C GLN A 81 -7.87 -15.35 22.54
N PRO A 82 -8.60 -16.43 22.90
CA PRO A 82 -9.94 -16.68 22.37
C PRO A 82 -11.06 -15.95 23.14
N VAL A 83 -10.86 -14.67 23.50
CA VAL A 83 -11.93 -13.80 24.06
C VAL A 83 -11.91 -12.46 23.32
N CYS A 84 -13.08 -11.83 23.18
CA CYS A 84 -13.29 -10.67 22.31
C CYS A 84 -12.43 -9.44 22.67
N THR A 85 -12.49 -8.91 23.89
CA THR A 85 -11.73 -7.71 24.28
C THR A 85 -10.22 -7.91 24.13
N PRO A 86 -9.63 -9.00 24.64
CA PRO A 86 -8.19 -9.19 24.56
C PRO A 86 -7.68 -9.50 23.15
N SER A 87 -8.44 -10.28 22.37
CA SER A 87 -8.09 -10.54 20.97
C SER A 87 -8.04 -9.25 20.16
N ARG A 88 -9.01 -8.35 20.37
CA ARG A 88 -9.06 -7.05 19.69
C ARG A 88 -7.94 -6.12 20.18
N ALA A 89 -7.64 -6.14 21.48
CA ALA A 89 -6.51 -5.40 22.04
C ALA A 89 -5.17 -5.86 21.43
N SER A 90 -4.95 -7.17 21.27
CA SER A 90 -3.75 -7.68 20.59
C SER A 90 -3.67 -7.23 19.13
N ILE A 91 -4.79 -7.20 18.40
CA ILE A 91 -4.83 -6.71 17.00
C ILE A 91 -4.48 -5.21 16.93
N MET A 92 -5.02 -4.39 17.84
CA MET A 92 -4.83 -2.94 17.83
C MET A 92 -3.43 -2.52 18.29
N THR A 93 -2.84 -3.25 19.25
CA THR A 93 -1.55 -2.90 19.85
C THR A 93 -0.37 -3.63 19.21
N GLY A 94 -0.60 -4.75 18.53
CA GLY A 94 0.46 -5.64 18.05
C GLY A 94 1.20 -6.38 19.16
N LEU A 95 0.66 -6.37 20.38
CA LEU A 95 1.25 -6.99 21.57
C LEU A 95 0.47 -8.24 21.99
N TYR A 96 1.10 -9.13 22.74
CA TYR A 96 0.42 -10.26 23.37
C TYR A 96 -0.39 -9.81 24.61
N PRO A 97 -1.41 -10.58 25.05
CA PRO A 97 -2.21 -10.27 26.25
C PRO A 97 -1.40 -9.95 27.50
N HIS A 98 -0.30 -10.68 27.71
CA HIS A 98 0.58 -10.46 28.84
C HIS A 98 1.36 -9.15 28.79
N SER A 99 1.51 -8.55 27.62
CA SER A 99 2.20 -7.27 27.43
C SER A 99 1.24 -6.08 27.47
N HIS A 100 0.03 -6.21 26.92
CA HIS A 100 -0.96 -5.11 26.92
C HIS A 100 -1.94 -5.16 28.10
N GLY A 101 -1.92 -6.20 28.93
CA GLY A 101 -2.65 -6.28 30.20
C GLY A 101 -4.16 -6.49 30.10
N SER A 102 -4.70 -6.76 28.90
CA SER A 102 -6.11 -7.13 28.74
C SER A 102 -6.20 -8.65 28.69
N TRP A 103 -6.79 -9.22 29.73
CA TRP A 103 -6.89 -10.68 29.97
C TRP A 103 -8.31 -11.20 29.92
N HIS A 104 -9.27 -10.32 30.19
CA HIS A 104 -10.68 -10.59 30.32
C HIS A 104 -11.47 -9.46 29.65
N ASN A 105 -12.79 -9.63 29.60
CA ASN A 105 -13.70 -8.64 29.05
C ASN A 105 -13.81 -7.39 29.91
#